data_AF-A0A370KKW0-F1
#
_entry.id   AF-A0A370KKW0-F1
#
_cell.length_a   1.000
_cell.length_b   1.000
_cell.length_c   1.000
_cell.angle_alpha   90.00
_cell.angle_beta   90.00
_cell.angle_gamma   90.00
#
_symmetry.space_group_name_H-M   'P 1'
#
loop_
_entity.id
_entity.type
_entity.pdbx_description
1 polymer ?
#
loop_
_entity_poly.entity_id
_entity_poly.type
_entity_poly.pdbx_seq_one_letter_code
_entity_poly.pdbx_strand_id
1 'polypeptide(L)'
;MNSGEKPCKIAGIAVGLLALSLVPAWAGCKSATSSPLWPEVARAISTAQLCEQLPVGPNRTSSFKVVSADVCSTGANLASVKATALLTCETGDNALFQMAPVEGKVVATVSLDVGACKITDTHIEIDGEIGSLLSGLPDTQDFGRNWAQSQLSRLCQLQ
;
A
#
# COMPACT_ATOMS: atom_id res chain seq x y z
N MET A 1 -7.38 69.81 -23.28
CA MET A 1 -7.27 69.94 -21.81
C MET A 1 -8.55 69.42 -21.18
N ASN A 2 -8.41 68.51 -20.20
CA ASN A 2 -9.37 67.95 -19.23
C ASN A 2 -10.64 67.26 -19.78
N SER A 3 -10.78 65.94 -19.59
CA SER A 3 -10.99 65.13 -18.36
C SER A 3 -12.47 65.04 -17.99
N GLY A 4 -12.98 63.81 -17.95
CA GLY A 4 -14.39 63.49 -17.72
C GLY A 4 -14.61 61.98 -17.77
N GLU A 5 -14.04 61.28 -16.79
CA GLU A 5 -14.26 59.86 -16.49
C GLU A 5 -15.76 59.49 -16.41
N LYS A 6 -16.12 58.33 -16.97
CA LYS A 6 -17.26 57.52 -16.51
C LYS A 6 -16.81 56.07 -16.42
N PRO A 7 -16.88 55.43 -15.24
CA PRO A 7 -16.41 54.06 -15.07
C PRO A 7 -17.38 53.09 -15.74
N CYS A 8 -16.87 52.36 -16.74
CA CYS A 8 -17.55 51.24 -17.33
C CYS A 8 -17.62 50.13 -16.27
N LYS A 9 -18.83 49.75 -15.86
CA LYS A 9 -19.08 48.62 -14.98
C LYS A 9 -18.64 47.34 -15.70
N ILE A 10 -17.39 46.96 -15.54
CA ILE A 10 -16.91 45.62 -15.89
C ILE A 10 -17.46 44.70 -14.81
N ALA A 11 -18.57 44.05 -15.13
CA ALA A 11 -19.06 42.91 -14.39
C ALA A 11 -17.97 41.83 -14.42
N GLY A 12 -17.22 41.74 -13.33
CA GLY A 12 -16.26 40.66 -13.12
C GLY A 12 -17.01 39.35 -13.12
N ILE A 13 -16.85 38.59 -14.20
CA ILE A 13 -17.25 37.18 -14.24
C ILE A 13 -16.34 36.49 -13.23
N ALA A 14 -16.88 36.23 -12.04
CA ALA A 14 -16.28 35.32 -11.09
C ALA A 14 -16.24 33.95 -11.76
N VAL A 15 -15.08 33.59 -12.30
CA VAL A 15 -14.75 32.19 -12.60
C VAL A 15 -14.66 31.51 -11.25
N GLY A 16 -15.82 31.06 -10.75
CA GLY A 16 -15.91 30.10 -9.67
C GLY A 16 -15.31 28.81 -10.18
N LEU A 17 -13.99 28.68 -10.06
CA LEU A 17 -13.31 27.40 -10.11
C LEU A 17 -14.02 26.49 -9.11
N LEU A 18 -14.80 25.56 -9.66
CA LEU A 18 -15.24 24.35 -8.97
C LEU A 18 -13.97 23.62 -8.52
N ALA A 19 -13.42 24.04 -7.38
CA ALA A 19 -12.65 23.17 -6.52
C ALA A 19 -13.64 22.15 -5.97
N LEU A 20 -14.05 21.20 -6.82
CA LEU A 20 -14.46 19.89 -6.36
C LEU A 20 -13.28 19.42 -5.53
N SER A 21 -13.44 19.52 -4.22
CA SER A 21 -12.50 18.99 -3.26
C SER A 21 -12.32 17.52 -3.61
N LEU A 22 -11.22 17.23 -4.30
CA LEU A 22 -10.62 15.90 -4.39
C LEU A 22 -10.14 15.58 -3.00
N VAL A 23 -11.09 15.36 -2.08
CA VAL A 23 -10.82 14.66 -0.85
C VAL A 23 -10.18 13.35 -1.31
N PRO A 24 -8.93 13.05 -0.95
CA PRO A 24 -8.32 11.80 -1.33
C PRO A 24 -9.30 10.68 -0.99
N ALA A 25 -9.48 9.68 -1.85
CA ALA A 25 -10.40 8.57 -1.60
C ALA A 25 -10.13 7.84 -0.25
N TRP A 26 -9.02 8.19 0.39
CA TRP A 26 -8.48 7.67 1.63
C TRP A 26 -8.68 8.59 2.86
N ALA A 27 -9.23 9.81 2.69
CA ALA A 27 -9.28 10.80 3.78
C ALA A 27 -10.30 10.46 4.89
N GLY A 28 -11.12 9.43 4.71
CA GLY A 28 -12.04 8.89 5.73
C GLY A 28 -11.57 7.59 6.38
N CYS A 29 -10.35 7.13 6.07
CA CYS A 29 -9.86 5.83 6.52
C CYS A 29 -9.22 5.93 7.90
N LYS A 30 -9.32 4.84 8.67
CA LYS A 30 -8.69 4.73 9.98
C LYS A 30 -7.33 4.10 9.85
N SER A 31 -6.33 4.66 10.53
CA SER A 31 -5.02 4.05 10.55
C SER A 31 -5.02 2.77 11.38
N ALA A 32 -4.76 1.62 10.74
CA ALA A 32 -4.63 0.33 11.42
C ALA A 32 -3.42 0.29 12.36
N THR A 33 -2.40 1.11 12.12
CA THR A 33 -1.19 1.14 12.98
C THR A 33 -1.47 1.68 14.38
N SER A 34 -2.59 2.38 14.55
CA SER A 34 -3.08 2.85 15.85
C SER A 34 -3.94 1.83 16.61
N SER A 35 -4.24 0.67 16.01
CA SER A 35 -5.03 -0.39 16.63
C SER A 35 -4.22 -1.15 17.70
N PRO A 36 -4.82 -1.58 18.82
CA PRO A 36 -4.19 -2.47 19.80
C PRO A 36 -3.71 -3.81 19.20
N LEU A 37 -4.33 -4.26 18.11
CA LEU A 37 -3.97 -5.50 17.41
C LEU A 37 -2.78 -5.32 16.45
N TRP A 38 -2.32 -4.09 16.24
CA TRP A 38 -1.25 -3.79 15.28
C TRP A 38 0.05 -4.55 15.54
N PRO A 39 0.55 -4.74 16.79
CA PRO A 39 1.79 -5.47 17.00
C PRO A 39 1.75 -6.91 16.50
N GLU A 40 0.59 -7.57 16.57
CA GLU A 40 0.43 -8.94 16.07
C GLU A 40 0.40 -8.96 14.53
N VAL A 41 -0.34 -8.03 13.92
CA VAL A 41 -0.39 -7.86 12.47
C VAL A 41 0.99 -7.51 11.89
N ALA A 42 1.70 -6.56 12.50
CA ALA A 42 3.04 -6.19 12.10
C ALA A 42 4.03 -7.36 12.21
N ARG A 43 3.90 -8.19 13.26
CA ARG A 43 4.71 -9.41 13.40
C ARG A 43 4.39 -10.41 12.29
N ALA A 44 3.12 -10.66 11.99
CA ALA A 44 2.74 -11.53 10.87
C ALA A 44 3.30 -11.01 9.54
N ILE A 45 3.20 -9.70 9.28
CA ILE A 45 3.76 -9.09 8.07
C ILE A 45 5.28 -9.24 8.00
N SER A 46 5.99 -9.12 9.13
CA SER A 46 7.45 -9.29 9.17
C SER A 46 7.93 -10.69 8.80
N THR A 47 7.05 -11.70 8.81
CA THR A 47 7.37 -13.06 8.35
C THR A 47 7.17 -13.24 6.84
N ALA A 48 6.76 -12.20 6.11
CA ALA A 48 6.63 -12.27 4.67
C ALA A 48 8.03 -12.41 4.02
N GLN A 49 8.20 -13.47 3.22
CA GLN A 49 9.44 -13.82 2.54
C GLN A 49 9.33 -13.47 1.05
N LEU A 50 9.38 -12.16 0.76
CA LEU A 50 9.18 -11.65 -0.60
C LEU A 50 10.44 -11.75 -1.46
N CYS A 51 11.61 -11.45 -0.89
CA CYS A 51 12.88 -11.53 -1.62
C CYS A 51 13.24 -12.98 -2.01
N GLU A 52 12.75 -13.96 -1.25
CA GLU A 52 12.93 -15.39 -1.49
C GLU A 52 12.26 -15.86 -2.79
N GLN A 53 11.34 -15.07 -3.36
CA GLN A 53 10.77 -15.32 -4.68
C GLN A 53 11.72 -14.94 -5.82
N LEU A 54 12.80 -14.20 -5.54
CA LEU A 54 13.79 -13.83 -6.56
C LEU A 54 14.60 -15.07 -6.96
N PRO A 55 14.60 -15.45 -8.26
CA PRO A 55 15.33 -16.64 -8.72
C PRO A 55 16.84 -16.47 -8.60
N VAL A 56 17.35 -15.24 -8.65
CA VAL A 56 18.77 -14.88 -8.51
C VAL A 56 18.91 -13.51 -7.82
N GLY A 57 20.02 -13.29 -7.11
CA GLY A 57 20.35 -11.99 -6.50
C GLY A 57 20.15 -11.95 -4.97
N PRO A 58 19.83 -10.79 -4.39
CA PRO A 58 19.56 -10.66 -2.95
C PRO A 58 18.23 -11.34 -2.59
N ASN A 59 18.28 -12.67 -2.49
CA ASN A 59 17.11 -13.55 -2.38
C ASN A 59 16.68 -13.83 -0.93
N ARG A 60 17.08 -12.99 0.01
CA ARG A 60 16.73 -13.10 1.43
C ARG A 60 16.10 -11.81 1.89
N THR A 61 14.95 -11.89 2.56
CA THR A 61 14.32 -10.74 3.19
C THR A 61 15.05 -10.45 4.51
N SER A 62 15.82 -9.35 4.59
CA SER A 62 16.50 -8.95 5.83
C SER A 62 15.64 -8.04 6.71
N SER A 63 14.79 -7.22 6.09
CA SER A 63 13.85 -6.33 6.79
C SER A 63 12.57 -6.14 5.99
N PHE A 64 11.42 -6.22 6.67
CA PHE A 64 10.12 -5.80 6.15
C PHE A 64 9.45 -4.90 7.19
N LYS A 65 9.42 -3.59 6.93
CA LYS A 65 8.92 -2.59 7.88
C LYS A 65 7.71 -1.85 7.31
N VAL A 66 6.55 -2.05 7.92
CA VAL A 66 5.35 -1.28 7.56
C VAL A 66 5.46 0.15 8.08
N VAL A 67 5.36 1.12 7.19
CA VAL A 67 5.41 2.56 7.50
C VAL A 67 4.02 3.16 7.67
N SER A 68 3.03 2.65 6.94
CA SER A 68 1.63 3.03 7.09
C SER A 68 0.71 1.87 6.76
N ALA A 69 -0.45 1.84 7.41
CA ALA A 69 -1.54 0.94 7.09
C ALA A 69 -2.85 1.63 7.42
N ASP A 70 -3.70 1.81 6.42
CA ASP A 70 -4.98 2.50 6.53
C ASP A 70 -6.10 1.56 6.09
N VAL A 71 -7.21 1.59 6.82
CA VAL A 71 -8.39 0.75 6.62
C VAL A 71 -9.60 1.65 6.35
N CYS A 72 -10.24 1.41 5.22
CA CYS A 72 -11.39 2.13 4.74
C CYS A 72 -12.59 1.17 4.73
N SER A 73 -13.69 1.54 5.37
CA SER A 73 -14.95 0.81 5.17
C SER A 73 -15.54 1.25 3.83
N THR A 74 -15.80 0.32 2.92
CA THR A 74 -16.35 0.60 1.59
C THR A 74 -17.79 0.13 1.42
N GLY A 75 -18.32 -0.59 2.41
CA GLY A 75 -19.71 -1.03 2.48
C GLY A 75 -20.01 -1.68 3.84
N ALA A 76 -21.18 -2.31 3.98
CA ALA A 76 -21.62 -2.91 5.25
C ALA A 76 -20.66 -3.99 5.79
N ASN A 77 -20.10 -4.82 4.90
CA ASN A 77 -19.16 -5.90 5.24
C ASN A 77 -17.86 -5.82 4.42
N LEU A 78 -17.67 -4.76 3.63
CA LEU A 78 -16.52 -4.60 2.76
C LEU A 78 -15.55 -3.57 3.33
N ALA A 79 -14.28 -3.93 3.35
CA ALA A 79 -13.20 -3.02 3.70
C ALA A 79 -12.10 -3.05 2.64
N SER A 80 -11.43 -1.92 2.47
CA SER A 80 -10.20 -1.80 1.71
C SER A 80 -9.08 -1.43 2.67
N VAL A 81 -7.94 -2.09 2.55
CA VAL A 81 -6.74 -1.87 3.35
C VAL A 81 -5.63 -1.45 2.40
N LYS A 82 -4.93 -0.36 2.68
CA LYS A 82 -3.67 -0.03 2.00
C LYS A 82 -2.56 0.05 3.01
N ALA A 83 -1.51 -0.69 2.75
CA ALA A 83 -0.30 -0.66 3.54
C ALA A 83 0.87 -0.20 2.65
N THR A 84 1.74 0.63 3.21
CA THR A 84 3.04 0.94 2.63
C THR A 84 4.11 0.39 3.55
N ALA A 85 5.10 -0.30 2.98
CA ALA A 85 6.21 -0.89 3.69
C ALA A 85 7.53 -0.65 2.97
N LEU A 86 8.61 -0.69 3.73
CA LEU A 86 9.98 -0.71 3.24
C LEU A 86 10.52 -2.13 3.36
N LEU A 87 11.03 -2.65 2.26
CA LEU A 87 11.61 -3.98 2.12
C LEU A 87 13.11 -3.82 1.87
N THR A 88 13.92 -4.55 2.63
CA THR A 88 15.35 -4.70 2.37
C THR A 88 15.61 -6.16 2.02
N CYS A 89 16.20 -6.38 0.85
CA CYS A 89 16.63 -7.68 0.38
C CYS A 89 18.15 -7.77 0.45
N GLU A 90 18.66 -8.90 0.92
CA GLU A 90 20.09 -9.19 1.01
C GLU A 90 20.41 -10.54 0.36
N THR A 91 21.67 -10.75 0.05
CA THR A 91 22.11 -12.06 -0.42
C THR A 91 22.14 -13.05 0.74
N GLY A 92 21.63 -14.26 0.52
CA GLY A 92 21.71 -15.32 1.52
C GLY A 92 23.16 -15.69 1.89
N ASP A 93 23.36 -16.14 3.12
CA ASP A 93 24.68 -16.48 3.68
C ASP A 93 25.43 -17.57 2.88
N ASN A 94 24.69 -18.36 2.08
CA ASN A 94 25.20 -19.46 1.26
C ASN A 94 25.56 -19.05 -0.18
N ALA A 95 25.47 -17.77 -0.53
CA ALA A 95 25.77 -17.33 -1.89
C ALA A 95 27.27 -17.21 -2.16
N LEU A 96 27.66 -17.58 -3.38
CA LEU A 96 29.05 -17.52 -3.85
C LEU A 96 29.59 -16.08 -3.94
N PHE A 97 28.71 -15.10 -4.15
CA PHE A 97 29.05 -13.69 -4.24
C PHE A 97 28.10 -12.88 -3.37
N GLN A 98 28.65 -12.11 -2.44
CA GLN A 98 27.90 -11.19 -1.61
C GLN A 98 27.57 -9.93 -2.43
N MET A 99 26.30 -9.56 -2.51
CA MET A 99 25.85 -8.33 -3.16
C MET A 99 25.48 -7.28 -2.09
N ALA A 100 25.50 -6.01 -2.48
CA ALA A 100 24.99 -4.95 -1.62
C ALA A 100 23.48 -5.17 -1.35
N PRO A 101 22.99 -4.85 -0.14
CA PRO A 101 21.56 -4.87 0.14
C PRO A 101 20.81 -3.96 -0.83
N VAL A 102 19.63 -4.40 -1.26
CA VAL A 102 18.75 -3.62 -2.12
C VAL A 102 17.51 -3.25 -1.32
N GLU A 103 17.04 -2.02 -1.49
CA GLU A 103 15.85 -1.51 -0.83
C GLU A 103 14.70 -1.28 -1.82
N GLY A 104 13.49 -1.51 -1.37
CA GLY A 104 12.26 -1.37 -2.15
C GLY A 104 11.12 -0.86 -1.30
N LYS A 105 10.17 -0.18 -1.92
CA LYS A 105 8.94 0.28 -1.26
C LYS A 105 7.78 -0.55 -1.80
N VAL A 106 7.11 -1.26 -0.90
CA VAL A 106 5.94 -2.10 -1.22
C VAL A 106 4.68 -1.33 -0.82
N VAL A 107 3.78 -1.13 -1.76
CA VAL A 107 2.43 -0.59 -1.53
C VAL A 107 1.43 -1.69 -1.85
N ALA A 108 0.78 -2.24 -0.84
CA ALA A 108 -0.25 -3.25 -1.03
C ALA A 108 -1.63 -2.63 -0.79
N THR A 109 -2.56 -2.83 -1.71
CA THR A 109 -3.99 -2.51 -1.54
C THR A 109 -4.78 -3.81 -1.59
N VAL A 110 -5.54 -4.10 -0.55
CA VAL A 110 -6.32 -5.34 -0.40
C VAL A 110 -7.78 -4.96 -0.16
N SER A 111 -8.69 -5.54 -0.93
CA SER A 111 -10.12 -5.46 -0.65
C SER A 111 -10.59 -6.78 -0.06
N LEU A 112 -11.38 -6.72 1.00
CA LEU A 112 -11.84 -7.90 1.72
C LEU A 112 -13.30 -7.77 2.13
N ASP A 113 -14.00 -8.90 2.08
CA ASP A 113 -15.31 -9.11 2.68
C ASP A 113 -15.09 -9.70 4.07
N VAL A 114 -15.33 -8.88 5.08
CA VAL A 114 -15.19 -9.21 6.49
C VAL A 114 -16.22 -10.27 6.90
N GLY A 115 -17.44 -10.20 6.36
CA GLY A 115 -18.51 -11.14 6.69
C GLY A 115 -18.29 -12.53 6.11
N ALA A 116 -17.66 -12.60 4.93
CA ALA A 116 -17.27 -13.86 4.30
C ALA A 116 -15.81 -14.27 4.60
N CYS A 117 -15.06 -13.49 5.39
CA CYS A 117 -13.64 -13.72 5.70
C CYS A 117 -12.77 -13.98 4.47
N LYS A 118 -13.01 -13.21 3.41
CA LYS A 118 -12.45 -13.47 2.08
C LYS A 118 -11.85 -12.22 1.48
N ILE A 119 -10.64 -12.36 0.94
CA ILE A 119 -10.03 -11.34 0.09
C ILE A 119 -10.72 -11.38 -1.28
N THR A 120 -11.29 -10.25 -1.68
CA THR A 120 -11.98 -10.08 -2.96
C THR A 120 -11.04 -9.57 -4.04
N ASP A 121 -10.08 -8.73 -3.67
CA ASP A 121 -9.12 -8.14 -4.59
C ASP A 121 -7.79 -7.88 -3.87
N THR A 122 -6.67 -7.97 -4.60
CA THR A 122 -5.34 -7.67 -4.08
C THR A 122 -4.50 -7.07 -5.19
N HIS A 123 -3.89 -5.94 -4.90
CA HIS A 123 -3.00 -5.24 -5.80
C HIS A 123 -1.74 -4.82 -5.05
N ILE A 124 -0.60 -5.35 -5.47
CA ILE A 124 0.71 -5.05 -4.86
C ILE A 124 1.55 -4.27 -5.86
N GLU A 125 1.97 -3.07 -5.49
CA GLU A 125 2.92 -2.26 -6.22
C GLU A 125 4.25 -2.31 -5.48
N ILE A 126 5.34 -2.55 -6.20
CA ILE A 126 6.67 -2.56 -5.63
C ILE A 126 7.50 -1.56 -6.42
N ASP A 127 7.90 -0.48 -5.76
CA ASP A 127 8.75 0.57 -6.31
C ASP A 127 10.21 0.35 -5.92
N GLY A 128 11.12 0.93 -6.71
CA GLY A 128 12.57 0.84 -6.50
C GLY A 128 13.21 -0.29 -7.28
N GLU A 129 14.49 -0.55 -6.99
CA GLU A 129 15.29 -1.54 -7.73
C GLU A 129 14.77 -2.98 -7.56
N ILE A 130 14.22 -3.32 -6.39
CA ILE A 130 13.50 -4.59 -6.19
C ILE A 130 12.19 -4.64 -6.98
N GLY A 131 11.57 -3.47 -7.23
CA GLY A 131 10.30 -3.35 -7.95
C GLY A 131 10.37 -3.92 -9.35
N SER A 132 11.40 -3.57 -10.13
CA SER A 132 11.58 -4.12 -11.49
C SER A 132 11.83 -5.63 -11.50
N LEU A 133 12.40 -6.17 -10.42
CA LEU A 133 12.72 -7.59 -10.29
C LEU A 133 11.50 -8.42 -9.84
N LEU A 134 10.72 -7.93 -8.88
CA LEU A 134 9.57 -8.65 -8.32
C LEU A 134 8.26 -8.41 -9.07
N SER A 135 8.05 -7.22 -9.66
CA SER A 135 6.83 -6.90 -10.42
C SER A 135 6.72 -7.67 -11.74
N GLY A 136 7.85 -8.15 -12.26
CA GLY A 136 7.91 -9.01 -13.44
C GLY A 136 7.62 -10.49 -13.14
N LEU A 137 7.53 -10.88 -11.87
CA LEU A 137 7.24 -12.26 -11.47
C LEU A 137 5.72 -12.42 -11.26
N PRO A 138 5.02 -13.22 -12.09
CA PRO A 138 3.60 -13.47 -11.91
C PRO A 138 3.27 -14.06 -10.53
N ASP A 139 4.23 -14.80 -9.96
CA ASP A 139 4.10 -15.45 -8.66
C ASP A 139 4.06 -14.47 -7.47
N THR A 140 4.52 -13.22 -7.62
CA THR A 140 4.56 -12.25 -6.51
C THR A 140 3.16 -11.83 -6.07
N GLN A 141 2.25 -11.61 -7.01
CA GLN A 141 0.86 -11.24 -6.70
C GLN A 141 0.11 -12.41 -6.06
N ASP A 142 0.28 -13.61 -6.62
CA ASP A 142 -0.35 -14.82 -6.10
C ASP A 142 0.20 -15.18 -4.71
N PHE A 143 1.51 -15.06 -4.50
CA PHE A 143 2.14 -15.24 -3.19
C PHE A 143 1.57 -14.24 -2.17
N GLY A 144 1.54 -12.96 -2.51
CA GLY A 144 1.03 -11.91 -1.63
C GLY A 144 -0.44 -12.12 -1.27
N ARG A 145 -1.27 -12.49 -2.26
CA ARG A 145 -2.69 -12.81 -2.05
C ARG A 145 -2.88 -14.04 -1.18
N ASN A 146 -2.16 -15.13 -1.44
CA ASN A 146 -2.26 -16.37 -0.66
C ASN A 146 -1.80 -16.17 0.78
N TRP A 147 -0.69 -15.45 0.96
CA TRP A 147 -0.20 -15.07 2.27
C TRP A 147 -1.24 -14.21 3.02
N ALA A 148 -1.78 -13.17 2.38
CA ALA A 148 -2.77 -12.28 3.00
C ALA A 148 -4.05 -13.04 3.38
N GLN A 149 -4.53 -13.92 2.50
CA GLN A 149 -5.70 -14.75 2.77
C GLN A 149 -5.44 -15.70 3.96
N SER A 150 -4.23 -16.26 4.08
CA SER A 150 -3.87 -17.11 5.22
C SER A 150 -3.91 -16.36 6.55
N GLN A 151 -3.48 -15.09 6.58
CA GLN A 151 -3.53 -14.26 7.78
C GLN A 151 -4.95 -13.84 8.11
N LEU A 152 -5.75 -13.46 7.11
CA LEU A 152 -7.16 -13.14 7.30
C LEU A 152 -7.93 -14.33 7.87
N SER A 153 -7.73 -15.53 7.33
CA SER A 153 -8.38 -16.75 7.82
C SER A 153 -8.00 -17.06 9.28
N ARG A 154 -6.75 -16.80 9.70
CA ARG A 154 -6.35 -16.93 11.11
C ARG A 154 -7.07 -15.94 12.01
N LEU A 155 -7.16 -14.67 11.60
CA LEU A 155 -7.86 -13.64 12.38
C LEU A 155 -9.35 -13.96 12.54
N CYS A 156 -9.99 -14.46 11.48
CA CYS A 156 -11.40 -14.85 11.52
C CYS A 156 -11.68 -16.09 12.39
N GLN A 157 -10.71 -16.98 12.58
CA GLN A 157 -10.86 -18.13 13.48
C GLN A 157 -10.76 -17.76 14.96
N LEU A 158 -10.29 -16.54 15.27
CA LEU A 158 -10.16 -16.02 16.63
C LEU A 158 -11.40 -15.23 17.08
N GLN A 159 -12.38 -14.99 16.19
CA GLN A 159 -13.67 -14.35 16.49
C GLN A 159 -14.75 -15.39 16.80
#